data_AF-A0A1V5DPC7-F1
#
_entry.id   AF-A0A1V5DPC7-F1
#
_cell.length_a   1.000
_cell.length_b   1.000
_cell.length_c   1.000
_cell.angle_alpha   90.00
_cell.angle_beta   90.00
_cell.angle_gamma   90.00
#
_symmetry.space_group_name_H-M   'P 1'
#
loop_
_entity.id
_entity.type
_entity.pdbx_description
1 polymer ?
#
loop_
_entity_poly.entity_id
_entity_poly.type
_entity_poly.pdbx_seq_one_letter_code
_entity_poly.pdbx_strand_id
1 'polypeptide(L)'
;MSGTNKSGNRTKQNHLNRRAAIRERCLNCQGGGANRVTECDHDDCPLHPFRTGTGKQNPTDRKEGIKAYCLWCMCGDRKEVNLCPSTSCPLFPYRKGGLSRL
;
A
#
# COMPACT_ATOMS: atom_id res chain seq x y z
N MET A 1 2.68 13.34 33.09
CA MET A 1 2.87 12.14 32.25
C MET A 1 2.91 12.58 30.80
N SER A 2 4.09 12.95 30.29
CA SER A 2 4.23 13.45 28.92
C SER A 2 5.10 12.47 28.14
N GLY A 3 4.43 11.48 27.56
CA GLY A 3 5.03 10.45 26.72
C GLY A 3 5.49 11.04 25.39
N THR A 4 6.74 10.73 25.05
CA THR A 4 7.53 11.31 23.97
C THR A 4 6.91 11.11 22.58
N ASN A 5 6.81 12.22 21.85
CA ASN A 5 6.44 12.28 20.44
C ASN A 5 7.58 11.69 19.59
N LYS A 6 7.45 10.43 19.17
CA LYS A 6 8.39 9.83 18.21
C LYS A 6 7.94 10.17 16.79
N SER A 7 8.27 11.38 16.35
CA SER A 7 8.37 11.72 14.93
C SER A 7 9.47 10.88 14.30
N GLY A 8 9.10 9.71 13.80
CA GLY A 8 9.99 8.84 13.04
C GLY A 8 10.31 9.49 11.69
N ASN A 9 11.45 10.19 11.64
CA ASN A 9 12.11 10.62 10.42
C ASN A 9 12.31 9.41 9.48
N ARG A 10 11.53 9.33 8.40
CA ARG A 10 11.66 8.27 7.39
C ARG A 10 12.30 8.82 6.11
N THR A 11 13.47 9.44 6.26
CA THR A 11 14.35 9.75 5.13
C THR A 11 15.21 8.53 4.80
N LYS A 12 14.79 7.78 3.78
CA LYS A 12 15.63 7.25 2.69
C LYS A 12 14.77 6.35 1.81
N GLN A 13 14.50 6.84 0.60
CA GLN A 13 14.14 6.02 -0.54
C GLN A 13 15.18 4.91 -0.69
N ASN A 14 14.87 3.69 -0.21
CA ASN A 14 15.37 2.45 -0.80
C ASN A 14 14.70 1.21 -0.17
N HIS A 15 13.94 0.50 -1.00
CA HIS A 15 13.44 -0.86 -0.81
C HIS A 15 12.49 -1.15 0.36
N LEU A 16 11.35 -0.43 0.44
CA LEU A 16 10.22 -0.95 1.21
C LEU A 16 9.82 -2.33 0.65
N ASN A 17 9.77 -3.37 1.48
CA ASN A 17 9.14 -4.63 1.10
C ASN A 17 7.62 -4.43 0.91
N ARG A 18 6.91 -5.40 0.30
CA ARG A 18 5.46 -5.27 0.04
C ARG A 18 4.63 -4.87 1.27
N ARG A 19 4.91 -5.45 2.45
CA ARG A 19 4.18 -5.12 3.69
C ARG A 19 4.40 -3.66 4.09
N ALA A 20 5.66 -3.21 4.07
CA ALA A 20 6.02 -1.84 4.39
C ALA A 20 5.47 -0.85 3.35
N ALA A 21 5.50 -1.21 2.07
CA ALA A 21 4.95 -0.42 0.96
C ALA A 21 3.43 -0.22 1.07
N ILE A 22 2.69 -1.28 1.43
CA ILE A 22 1.24 -1.18 1.70
C ILE A 22 0.99 -0.23 2.88
N ARG A 23 1.72 -0.42 3.99
CA ARG A 23 1.58 0.44 5.18
C ARG A 23 1.84 1.91 4.85
N GLU A 24 2.89 2.19 4.10
CA GLU A 24 3.25 3.53 3.64
C GLU A 24 2.17 4.12 2.72
N ARG A 25 1.63 3.33 1.79
CA ARG A 25 0.53 3.80 0.93
C ARG A 25 -0.72 4.15 1.74
N CYS A 26 -1.07 3.32 2.73
CA CYS A 26 -2.19 3.61 3.61
C CYS A 26 -1.95 4.86 4.46
N LEU A 27 -0.72 5.07 4.96
CA LEU A 27 -0.35 6.29 5.67
C LEU A 27 -0.52 7.52 4.76
N ASN A 28 -0.01 7.48 3.53
CA ASN A 28 -0.18 8.58 2.58
C ASN A 28 -1.66 8.87 2.28
N CYS A 29 -2.48 7.82 2.14
CA CYS A 29 -3.93 7.95 1.91
C CYS A 29 -4.67 8.59 3.10
N GLN A 30 -4.25 8.29 4.33
CA GLN A 30 -4.89 8.73 5.57
C GLN A 30 -4.21 9.96 6.19
N GLY A 31 -3.40 10.70 5.43
CA GLY A 31 -2.72 11.93 5.88
C GLY A 31 -1.64 11.70 6.96
N GLY A 32 -1.03 10.51 6.99
CA GLY A 32 0.08 10.16 7.88
C GLY A 32 -0.30 9.60 9.25
N GLY A 33 -1.59 9.60 9.61
CA GLY A 33 -2.07 9.11 10.91
C GLY A 33 -2.07 7.58 11.00
N ALA A 34 -1.25 7.00 11.88
CA ALA A 34 -1.18 5.55 12.05
C ALA A 34 -2.49 4.94 12.58
N ASN A 35 -3.20 5.65 13.45
CA ASN A 35 -4.53 5.31 13.98
C ASN A 35 -5.60 5.35 12.88
N ARG A 36 -5.57 6.39 12.03
CA ARG A 36 -6.49 6.54 10.89
C ARG A 36 -6.39 5.37 9.91
N VAL A 37 -5.19 4.81 9.72
CA VAL A 37 -5.04 3.57 8.93
C VAL A 37 -5.73 2.38 9.59
N THR A 38 -5.62 2.23 10.90
CA THR A 38 -6.30 1.15 11.63
C THR A 38 -7.82 1.31 11.57
N GLU A 39 -8.31 2.53 11.74
CA GLU A 39 -9.72 2.91 11.78
C GLU A 39 -10.37 3.08 10.39
N CYS A 40 -9.61 2.95 9.31
CA CYS A 40 -10.12 3.07 7.95
C CYS A 40 -11.23 2.04 7.69
N ASP A 41 -12.37 2.54 7.22
CA ASP A 41 -13.64 1.84 7.00
C ASP A 41 -13.88 1.43 5.54
N HIS A 42 -12.97 1.79 4.62
CA HIS A 42 -12.99 1.33 3.22
C HIS A 42 -12.58 -0.14 3.12
N ASP A 43 -13.48 -1.03 3.53
CA ASP A 43 -13.31 -2.49 3.52
C ASP A 43 -13.27 -3.08 2.10
N ASP A 44 -13.85 -2.37 1.12
CA ASP A 44 -13.76 -2.65 -0.30
C ASP A 44 -12.37 -2.38 -0.91
N CYS A 45 -11.50 -1.64 -0.21
CA CYS A 45 -10.15 -1.35 -0.67
C CYS A 45 -9.30 -2.64 -0.70
N PRO A 46 -8.69 -2.99 -1.85
CA PRO A 46 -7.89 -4.22 -1.95
C PRO A 46 -6.68 -4.32 -1.02
N LEU A 47 -6.24 -3.19 -0.44
CA LEU A 47 -5.16 -3.15 0.55
C LEU A 47 -5.66 -3.27 2.00
N HIS A 48 -6.96 -3.09 2.25
CA HIS A 48 -7.54 -3.03 3.59
C HIS A 48 -7.14 -4.22 4.48
N PRO A 49 -7.16 -5.48 3.99
CA PRO A 49 -6.77 -6.64 4.81
C PRO A 49 -5.30 -6.65 5.26
N PHE A 50 -4.45 -5.86 4.61
CA PHE A 50 -2.99 -5.89 4.80
C PHE A 50 -2.44 -4.63 5.50
N ARG A 51 -3.31 -3.65 5.77
CA ARG A 51 -2.94 -2.26 6.12
C ARG A 51 -2.24 -2.09 7.47
N THR A 52 -2.53 -2.93 8.46
CA THR A 52 -2.00 -2.80 9.83
C THR A 52 -0.73 -3.62 10.06
N GLY A 53 -0.38 -4.51 9.12
CA GLY A 53 0.72 -5.45 9.29
C GLY A 53 0.44 -6.60 10.26
N THR A 54 -0.76 -6.71 10.83
CA THR A 54 -1.25 -7.88 11.57
C THR A 54 -2.33 -8.59 10.74
N GLY A 55 -2.84 -9.74 11.20
CA GLY A 55 -3.90 -10.48 10.50
C GLY A 55 -3.44 -11.15 9.20
N LYS A 56 -4.21 -10.99 8.11
CA LYS A 56 -3.94 -11.62 6.81
C LYS A 56 -2.63 -11.09 6.23
N GLN A 57 -1.59 -11.91 6.22
CA GLN A 57 -0.23 -11.53 5.81
C GLN A 57 0.43 -12.55 4.87
N ASN A 58 -0.38 -13.31 4.12
CA ASN A 58 0.15 -14.20 3.08
C ASN A 58 0.87 -13.37 1.98
N PRO A 59 2.11 -13.74 1.59
CA PRO A 59 2.85 -13.01 0.55
C PRO A 59 2.17 -12.94 -0.81
N THR A 60 1.51 -14.03 -1.23
CA THR A 60 0.78 -14.11 -2.49
C THR A 60 -0.43 -13.20 -2.45
N ASP A 61 -1.22 -13.25 -1.38
CA ASP A 61 -2.41 -12.41 -1.25
C ASP A 61 -2.06 -10.91 -1.23
N ARG A 62 -0.97 -10.53 -0.55
CA ARG A 62 -0.48 -9.14 -0.59
C ARG A 62 -0.10 -8.70 -2.00
N LYS A 63 0.57 -9.58 -2.75
CA LYS A 63 0.95 -9.30 -4.14
C LYS A 63 -0.30 -9.06 -4.99
N GLU A 64 -1.32 -9.89 -4.85
CA GLU A 64 -2.57 -9.72 -5.60
C GLU A 64 -3.37 -8.50 -5.14
N GLY A 65 -3.41 -8.21 -3.84
CA GLY A 65 -4.01 -6.98 -3.30
C GLY A 65 -3.37 -5.70 -3.84
N ILE A 66 -2.04 -5.66 -3.97
CA ILE A 66 -1.33 -4.52 -4.60
C ILE A 66 -1.76 -4.34 -6.05
N LYS A 67 -1.84 -5.43 -6.83
CA LYS A 67 -2.26 -5.37 -8.23
C LYS A 67 -3.69 -4.88 -8.38
N ALA A 68 -4.60 -5.44 -7.59
CA ALA A 68 -6.01 -5.05 -7.58
C ALA A 68 -6.15 -3.57 -7.21
N TYR A 69 -5.41 -3.10 -6.20
CA TYR A 69 -5.40 -1.69 -5.83
C TYR A 69 -4.89 -0.78 -6.95
N CYS A 70 -3.77 -1.14 -7.60
CA CYS A 70 -3.24 -0.34 -8.70
C CYS A 70 -4.20 -0.30 -9.88
N LEU A 71 -4.88 -1.42 -10.19
CA LEU A 71 -5.90 -1.48 -11.22
C LEU A 71 -7.09 -0.57 -10.89
N TRP A 72 -7.62 -0.64 -9.67
CA TRP A 72 -8.67 0.25 -9.19
C TRP A 72 -8.25 1.72 -9.24
N CYS A 73 -7.03 2.04 -8.79
CA CYS A 73 -6.48 3.39 -8.81
C CYS A 73 -6.36 3.98 -10.22
N MET A 74 -6.22 3.13 -11.25
CA MET A 74 -6.14 3.52 -12.67
C MET A 74 -7.43 3.15 -13.42
N CYS A 75 -8.58 3.21 -12.73
CA CYS A 75 -9.92 3.04 -13.30
C CYS A 75 -10.11 1.74 -14.11
N GLY A 76 -9.44 0.65 -13.74
CA GLY A 76 -9.56 -0.64 -14.42
C GLY A 76 -8.63 -0.83 -15.62
N ASP A 77 -7.81 0.17 -15.99
CA ASP A 77 -6.93 0.06 -17.16
C ASP A 77 -5.52 -0.43 -16.79
N ARG A 78 -5.18 -1.63 -17.26
CA ARG A 78 -3.86 -2.23 -17.09
C ARG A 78 -2.75 -1.44 -17.79
N LYS A 79 -3.03 -0.82 -18.93
CA LYS A 79 -2.07 0.01 -19.66
C LYS A 79 -1.72 1.24 -18.83
N GLU A 80 -2.70 1.88 -18.22
CA GLU A 80 -2.49 3.01 -17.33
C GLU A 80 -1.72 2.63 -16.06
N VAL A 81 -1.91 1.43 -15.50
CA VAL A 81 -1.03 0.91 -14.42
C VAL A 81 0.43 0.86 -14.87
N ASN A 82 0.69 0.48 -16.12
CA ASN A 82 2.06 0.42 -16.64
C ASN A 82 2.67 1.80 -16.86
N LEU A 83 1.86 2.75 -17.33
CA LEU A 83 2.21 4.13 -17.65
C LEU A 83 2.12 5.10 -16.46
N CYS A 84 1.61 4.63 -15.31
CA CYS A 84 1.44 5.43 -14.10
C CYS A 84 2.68 6.30 -13.79
N PRO A 85 2.55 7.63 -13.72
CA PRO A 85 3.69 8.54 -13.56
C PRO A 85 4.18 8.66 -12.12
N SER A 86 3.45 8.12 -11.14
CA SER A 86 3.76 8.24 -9.71
C SER A 86 4.92 7.34 -9.28
N THR A 87 6.12 7.61 -9.78
CA THR A 87 7.36 6.87 -9.47
C THR A 87 7.72 6.87 -7.98
N SER A 88 7.30 7.90 -7.25
CA SER A 88 7.46 8.02 -5.79
C SER A 88 6.43 7.22 -4.99
N CYS A 89 5.41 6.62 -5.63
CA CYS A 89 4.42 5.81 -4.94
C CYS A 89 5.08 4.59 -4.30
N PRO A 90 4.81 4.28 -3.01
CA PRO A 90 5.40 3.12 -2.33
C PRO A 90 5.12 1.79 -3.03
N LEU A 91 3.99 1.69 -3.75
CA LEU A 91 3.59 0.50 -4.49
C LEU A 91 4.18 0.43 -5.91
N PHE A 92 4.84 1.48 -6.39
CA PHE A 92 5.31 1.58 -7.78
C PHE A 92 6.17 0.38 -8.22
N PRO A 93 7.13 -0.14 -7.42
CA PRO A 93 7.92 -1.32 -7.79
C PRO A 93 7.10 -2.62 -7.86
N TYR A 94 5.94 -2.66 -7.19
CA TYR A 94 5.11 -3.85 -7.03
C TYR A 94 3.83 -3.83 -7.87
N ARG A 95 3.53 -2.70 -8.54
CA ARG A 95 2.33 -2.51 -9.36
C ARG A 95 2.26 -3.48 -10.55
N LYS A 96 3.44 -3.86 -11.05
CA LYS A 96 3.60 -4.79 -12.18
C LYS A 96 3.84 -6.19 -11.63
N GLY A 97 3.14 -7.17 -12.18
CA GLY A 97 3.41 -8.58 -11.92
C GLY A 97 2.54 -9.42 -12.83
N GLY A 98 3.11 -10.49 -13.40
CA GLY A 98 2.37 -11.41 -14.27
C GLY A 98 1.05 -11.80 -13.60
N LEU A 99 -0.05 -11.61 -14.34
CA LEU A 99 -1.30 -12.30 -14.05
C LEU A 99 -0.95 -13.79 -14.02
N SER A 100 -1.16 -14.46 -12.90
CA SER A 100 -1.59 -15.85 -13.01
C SER A 100 -2.89 -15.79 -13.78
N ARG A 101 -2.81 -16.19 -15.05
CA ARG A 101 -3.98 -16.42 -15.91
C ARG A 101 -4.90 -17.35 -15.11
N LEU A 102 -6.08 -16.84 -14.76
CA LEU A 102 -7.24 -17.70 -14.58
C LEU A 102 -7.83 -17.91 -15.97
#